data_AF-A0A947ILZ6-F1
#
_entry.id   AF-A0A947ILZ6-F1
#
_cell.length_a   1.000
_cell.length_b   1.000
_cell.length_c   1.000
_cell.angle_alpha   90.00
_cell.angle_beta   90.00
_cell.angle_gamma   90.00
#
_symmetry.space_group_name_H-M   'P 1'
#
loop_
_entity.id
_entity.type
_entity.pdbx_description
1 polymer ?
#
loop_
_entity_poly.entity_id
_entity_poly.type
_entity_poly.pdbx_seq_one_letter_code
_entity_poly.pdbx_strand_id
1 'polypeptide(L)' 'MTVRTLTSIAVLVALASASACSNRRIYEASHQNRLQECEKLADSQRQTCKAEYSESYDEYRRRLEAEK' A
#
# COMPACT_ATOMS: atom_id res chain seq x y z
N MET A 1 -40.94 -2.78 -0.76
CA MET A 1 -39.72 -3.39 -1.35
C MET A 1 -38.62 -2.38 -1.70
N THR A 2 -38.89 -1.07 -1.69
CA THR A 2 -37.93 0.00 -2.05
C THR A 2 -36.88 0.32 -0.98
N VAL A 3 -37.24 0.27 0.30
CA VAL A 3 -36.32 0.60 1.41
C VAL A 3 -35.18 -0.43 1.53
N ARG A 4 -35.52 -1.71 1.40
CA ARG A 4 -34.58 -2.83 1.55
C ARG A 4 -33.58 -2.93 0.39
N THR A 5 -33.98 -2.51 -0.81
CA THR A 5 -33.07 -2.37 -1.96
C THR A 5 -32.18 -1.12 -1.83
N LEU A 6 -32.71 0.00 -1.34
CA LEU A 6 -31.93 1.21 -1.05
C LEU A 6 -30.83 0.97 -0.01
N THR A 7 -31.11 0.22 1.06
CA THR A 7 -30.09 -0.11 2.08
C THR A 7 -28.98 -0.99 1.48
N SER A 8 -29.32 -1.99 0.67
CA SER A 8 -28.32 -2.84 0.00
C SER A 8 -27.43 -2.06 -0.97
N ILE A 9 -28.02 -1.12 -1.73
CA ILE A 9 -27.26 -0.26 -2.65
C ILE A 9 -26.32 0.66 -1.85
N ALA A 10 -26.77 1.25 -0.75
CA ALA A 10 -25.95 2.11 0.09
C ALA A 10 -24.73 1.37 0.68
N VAL A 11 -24.90 0.11 1.11
CA VAL A 11 -23.80 -0.73 1.59
C VAL A 11 -22.78 -1.03 0.49
N LEU A 12 -23.23 -1.34 -0.72
CA LEU A 12 -22.34 -1.60 -1.85
C LEU A 12 -21.54 -0.36 -2.28
N VAL A 13 -22.17 0.82 -2.26
CA VAL A 13 -21.48 2.11 -2.55
C VAL A 13 -20.45 2.44 -1.48
N ALA A 14 -20.77 2.20 -0.20
CA ALA A 14 -19.82 2.40 0.90
C ALA A 14 -18.60 1.47 0.77
N LEU A 15 -18.79 0.20 0.44
CA LEU A 15 -17.70 -0.76 0.19
C LEU A 15 -16.84 -0.36 -1.02
N ALA A 16 -17.44 0.15 -2.10
CA ALA A 16 -16.70 0.62 -3.27
C ALA A 16 -15.83 1.86 -2.93
N SER A 17 -16.33 2.76 -2.08
CA SER A 17 -15.57 3.94 -1.63
C SER A 17 -14.38 3.61 -0.73
N ALA A 18 -14.35 2.43 -0.11
CA ALA A 18 -13.19 1.97 0.67
C ALA A 18 -11.98 1.59 -0.20
N SER A 19 -12.16 1.39 -1.50
CA SER A 19 -11.04 1.18 -2.44
C SER A 19 -10.19 2.45 -2.67
N ALA A 20 -10.70 3.61 -2.25
CA ALA A 20 -9.96 4.87 -2.22
C ALA A 20 -9.12 5.05 -0.94
N CYS A 21 -9.07 4.06 -0.04
CA CYS A 21 -8.03 3.97 0.98
C CYS A 21 -6.67 4.02 0.28
N SER A 22 -5.98 5.15 0.45
CA SER A 22 -4.83 5.57 -0.34
C SER A 22 -3.80 4.46 -0.58
N ASN A 23 -3.56 4.11 -1.86
CA ASN A 23 -2.52 3.16 -2.28
C ASN A 23 -1.14 3.49 -1.67
N ARG A 24 -0.88 4.78 -1.41
CA ARG A 24 0.31 5.25 -0.70
C ARG A 24 0.42 4.69 0.70
N ARG A 25 -0.69 4.68 1.47
CA ARG A 25 -0.71 4.18 2.85
C ARG A 25 -0.41 2.69 2.92
N ILE A 26 -0.94 1.90 1.98
CA ILE A 26 -0.67 0.46 1.90
C ILE A 26 0.78 0.21 1.54
N TYR A 27 1.30 0.92 0.52
CA TYR A 27 2.70 0.82 0.11
C TYR A 27 3.65 1.18 1.25
N GLU A 28 3.46 2.34 1.89
CA GLU A 28 4.29 2.82 2.99
C GLU A 28 4.24 1.87 4.19
N ALA A 29 3.05 1.37 4.56
CA ALA A 29 2.92 0.41 5.66
C ALA A 29 3.67 -0.90 5.37
N SER A 30 3.57 -1.42 4.14
CA SER A 30 4.30 -2.62 3.71
C SER A 30 5.81 -2.40 3.76
N HIS A 31 6.31 -1.29 3.20
CA HIS A 31 7.74 -0.96 3.20
C HIS A 31 8.28 -0.75 4.60
N GLN A 32 7.55 -0.03 5.47
CA GLN A 32 7.96 0.16 6.86
C GLN A 32 8.07 -1.16 7.62
N ASN A 33 7.12 -2.08 7.43
CA ASN A 33 7.20 -3.41 8.03
C ASN A 33 8.45 -4.15 7.57
N ARG A 34 8.77 -4.11 6.27
CA ARG A 34 9.99 -4.75 5.73
C ARG A 34 11.28 -4.13 6.28
N LEU A 35 11.33 -2.81 6.38
CA LEU A 35 12.48 -2.10 6.97
C LEU A 35 12.70 -2.53 8.42
N GLN A 36 11.64 -2.72 9.21
CA GLN A 36 11.77 -3.24 10.57
C GLN A 36 12.27 -4.69 10.62
N GLU A 37 11.86 -5.54 9.68
CA GLU A 37 12.41 -6.90 9.56
C GLU A 37 13.89 -6.87 9.18
N CYS A 38 14.34 -5.94 8.32
CA CYS A 38 15.75 -5.78 7.98
C CYS A 38 16.62 -5.47 9.22
N GLU A 39 16.09 -4.79 10.23
CA GLU A 39 16.83 -4.50 11.47
C GLU A 39 17.13 -5.75 12.31
N LYS A 40 16.44 -6.87 12.07
CA LYS A 40 16.68 -8.13 12.78
C LYS A 40 17.83 -8.94 12.18
N LEU A 41 18.32 -8.54 11.00
CA LEU A 41 19.37 -9.24 10.27
C LEU A 41 20.77 -8.90 10.80
N ALA A 42 21.77 -9.69 10.39
CA ALA A 42 23.19 -9.38 10.60
C ALA A 42 23.61 -8.15 9.79
N ASP A 43 24.64 -7.42 10.23
CA ASP A 43 25.05 -6.15 9.61
C ASP A 43 25.33 -6.25 8.11
N SER A 44 25.95 -7.34 7.68
CA SER A 44 26.26 -7.60 6.28
C SER A 44 25.02 -7.74 5.40
N GLN A 45 23.89 -8.18 5.95
CA GLN A 45 22.63 -8.39 5.24
C GLN A 45 21.66 -7.22 5.41
N ARG A 46 21.75 -6.52 6.55
CA ARG A 46 20.91 -5.38 6.93
C ARG A 46 20.93 -4.29 5.86
N GLN A 47 22.12 -3.89 5.41
CA GLN A 47 22.26 -2.79 4.44
C GLN A 47 21.64 -3.15 3.08
N THR A 48 21.95 -4.34 2.57
CA THR A 48 21.39 -4.85 1.31
C THR A 48 19.87 -4.95 1.38
N CYS A 49 19.33 -5.48 2.49
CA CYS A 49 17.87 -5.54 2.71
C CYS A 49 17.23 -4.16 2.71
N LYS A 50 17.80 -3.19 3.45
CA LYS A 50 17.25 -1.82 3.50
C LYS A 50 17.23 -1.14 2.12
N ALA A 51 18.26 -1.38 1.31
CA ALA A 51 18.34 -0.81 -0.04
C ALA A 51 17.21 -1.30 -0.96
N GLU A 52 16.72 -2.53 -0.77
CA GLU A 52 15.59 -3.07 -1.53
C GLU A 52 14.27 -2.35 -1.22
N TYR A 53 14.10 -1.86 0.01
CA TYR A 53 12.86 -1.23 0.47
C TYR A 53 12.98 0.29 0.70
N SER A 54 14.07 0.91 0.25
CA SER A 54 14.32 2.35 0.45
C SER A 54 13.58 3.27 -0.52
N GLU A 55 12.96 2.70 -1.57
CA GLU A 55 12.20 3.48 -2.54
C GLU A 55 10.97 4.15 -1.92
N SER A 56 10.77 5.44 -2.23
CA SER A 56 9.57 6.16 -1.85
C SER A 56 8.39 5.88 -2.78
N TYR A 57 7.17 6.03 -2.28
CA TYR A 57 5.96 5.84 -3.10
C TYR A 57 5.95 6.72 -4.35
N ASP A 58 6.45 7.95 -4.25
CA ASP A 58 6.46 8.91 -5.37
C ASP A 58 7.52 8.54 -6.42
N GLU A 59 8.61 7.87 -6.04
CA GLU A 59 9.58 7.27 -6.99
C GLU A 59 9.01 6.03 -7.66
N TYR A 60 8.40 5.13 -6.88
CA TYR A 60 7.69 3.96 -7.40
C TYR A 60 6.65 4.34 -8.46
N ARG A 61 5.84 5.36 -8.17
CA ARG A 61 4.83 5.91 -9.10
C ARG A 61 5.45 6.46 -10.37
N ARG A 62 6.50 7.28 -10.25
CA ARG A 62 7.20 7.84 -11.41
C ARG A 62 7.84 6.76 -12.29
N ARG A 63 8.42 5.72 -11.69
CA ARG A 63 8.96 4.58 -12.45
C ARG A 63 7.86 3.85 -13.23
N LEU A 64 6.75 3.52 -12.58
CA LEU A 64 5.62 2.87 -13.25
C LEU A 64 5.02 3.69 -14.40
N GLU A 65 5.09 5.01 -14.31
CA GLU A 65 4.62 5.92 -15.36
C GLU A 65 5.63 6.02 -16.51
N ALA A 66 6.93 5.92 -16.23
CA ALA A 66 7.99 5.93 -17.23
C ALA A 66 8.17 4.58 -17.96
N GLU A 67 7.77 3.47 -17.35
CA GLU A 67 7.82 2.11 -17.93
C GLU A 67 6.61 1.79 -18.82
N LYS A 68 5.63 2.70 -18.92
CA LYS A 68 4.46 2.60 -19.81
C LYS A 68 4.71 3.24 -21.17
#